data_AF-A0A3S1HL64-F1
#
_entry.id   AF-A0A3S1HL64-F1
#
_cell.length_a   1.000
_cell.length_b   1.000
_cell.length_c   1.000
_cell.angle_alpha   90.00
_cell.angle_beta   90.00
_cell.angle_gamma   90.00
#
_symmetry.space_group_name_H-M   'P 1'
#
loop_
_entity.id
_entity.type
_entity.pdbx_description
1 polymer ?
#
loop_
_entity_poly.entity_id
_entity_poly.type
_entity_poly.pdbx_seq_one_letter_code
_entity_poly.pdbx_strand_id
1 'polypeptide(L)'
;MIRMNESNQLEWDVDKDMLQKHAVTVMEGLGAAVETLHDSHFLNTVLFALGQTHHKRNIRPCMLKRMWPSLHYGLGAALGEGYTREVSLAWRRLYSYICLQMRHGMENPDVEVDVTTAVSVKVT
;
A
#
# COMPACT_ATOMS: atom_id res chain seq x y z
N MET A 1 -7.35 -16.18 10.25
CA MET A 1 -7.30 -17.05 11.44
C MET A 1 -6.92 -18.45 10.96
N ILE A 2 -6.11 -19.24 11.66
CA ILE A 2 -5.85 -20.62 11.22
C ILE A 2 -7.00 -21.48 11.76
N ARG A 3 -7.69 -22.20 10.88
CA ARG A 3 -8.77 -23.13 11.24
C ARG A 3 -8.44 -24.53 10.75
N MET A 4 -9.04 -25.54 11.36
CA MET A 4 -8.93 -26.92 10.90
C MET A 4 -10.07 -27.20 9.92
N ASN A 5 -9.76 -27.70 8.72
CA ASN A 5 -10.76 -28.04 7.71
C ASN A 5 -11.38 -29.42 7.96
N GLU A 6 -12.34 -29.81 7.13
CA GLU A 6 -13.05 -31.11 7.20
C GLU A 6 -12.13 -32.33 7.02
N SER A 7 -10.94 -32.13 6.44
CA SER A 7 -9.89 -33.14 6.28
C SER A 7 -8.84 -33.11 7.40
N ASN A 8 -9.12 -32.40 8.50
CA ASN A 8 -8.23 -32.24 9.65
C ASN A 8 -6.88 -31.59 9.33
N GLN A 9 -6.85 -30.72 8.31
CA GLN A 9 -5.69 -29.94 7.90
C GLN A 9 -5.84 -28.48 8.30
N LEU A 10 -4.72 -27.81 8.62
CA LEU A 10 -4.71 -26.38 8.91
C LEU A 10 -4.94 -25.58 7.62
N GLU A 11 -6.02 -24.83 7.59
CA GLU A 11 -6.38 -23.89 6.53
C GLU A 11 -6.28 -22.46 7.06
N TRP A 12 -5.82 -21.54 6.21
CA TRP A 12 -5.94 -20.12 6.46
C TRP A 12 -7.38 -19.69 6.21
N ASP A 13 -8.12 -19.40 7.28
CA ASP A 13 -9.39 -18.70 7.18
C ASP A 13 -9.12 -17.24 6.83
N VAL A 14 -9.24 -16.95 5.54
CA VAL A 14 -9.09 -15.62 4.95
C VAL A 14 -10.47 -15.14 4.55
N ASP A 15 -10.90 -14.05 5.17
CA ASP A 15 -12.09 -13.31 4.73
C ASP A 15 -11.80 -12.71 3.34
N LYS A 16 -12.35 -13.35 2.31
CA LYS A 16 -12.13 -12.98 0.91
C LYS A 16 -12.70 -11.61 0.58
N ASP A 17 -13.80 -11.23 1.20
CA ASP A 17 -14.46 -9.94 0.94
C ASP A 17 -13.64 -8.80 1.52
N MET A 18 -13.14 -8.96 2.75
CA MET A 18 -12.23 -8.00 3.38
C MET A 18 -10.90 -7.91 2.64
N LEU A 19 -10.36 -9.05 2.19
CA LEU A 19 -9.16 -9.07 1.37
C LEU A 19 -9.36 -8.30 0.06
N GLN A 20 -10.45 -8.55 -0.66
CA GLN A 20 -10.74 -7.88 -1.93
C GLN A 20 -10.92 -6.37 -1.74
N LYS A 21 -11.69 -5.94 -0.74
CA LYS A 21 -11.87 -4.51 -0.43
C LYS A 21 -10.53 -3.83 -0.13
N HIS A 22 -9.67 -4.49 0.64
CA HIS A 22 -8.35 -3.95 0.93
C HIS A 22 -7.46 -3.90 -0.31
N ALA A 23 -7.47 -4.94 -1.14
CA ALA A 23 -6.71 -4.97 -2.39
C ALA A 23 -7.11 -3.83 -3.34
N VAL A 24 -8.41 -3.56 -3.50
CA VAL A 24 -8.91 -2.41 -4.27
C VAL A 24 -8.39 -1.11 -3.69
N THR A 25 -8.53 -0.91 -2.37
CA THR A 25 -8.06 0.32 -1.69
C THR A 25 -6.55 0.54 -1.88
N VAL A 26 -5.75 -0.53 -1.84
CA VAL A 26 -4.31 -0.47 -2.09
C VAL A 26 -4.03 -0.04 -3.53
N MET A 27 -4.73 -0.59 -4.51
CA MET A 27 -4.54 -0.21 -5.92
C MET A 27 -4.99 1.22 -6.20
N GLU A 28 -6.09 1.68 -5.62
CA GLU A 28 -6.53 3.08 -5.68
C GLU A 28 -5.48 4.02 -5.06
N GLY A 29 -4.93 3.65 -3.89
CA GLY A 29 -3.87 4.41 -3.24
C GLY A 29 -2.59 4.48 -4.06
N LEU A 30 -2.22 3.40 -4.76
CA LEU A 30 -1.09 3.40 -5.70
C LEU A 30 -1.36 4.30 -6.91
N GLY A 31 -2.59 4.30 -7.45
CA GLY A 31 -3.00 5.20 -8.53
C GLY A 31 -2.88 6.68 -8.12
N ALA A 32 -3.45 7.04 -6.96
CA ALA A 32 -3.35 8.39 -6.41
C ALA A 32 -1.89 8.81 -6.16
N ALA A 33 -1.03 7.88 -5.71
CA ALA A 33 0.39 8.16 -5.51
C ALA A 33 1.10 8.49 -6.84
N VAL A 34 0.75 7.80 -7.94
CA VAL A 34 1.28 8.10 -9.28
C VAL A 34 0.80 9.47 -9.76
N GLU A 35 -0.49 9.78 -9.61
CA GLU A 35 -1.08 11.07 -10.02
C GLU A 35 -0.45 12.25 -9.28
N THR A 36 -0.03 12.04 -8.03
CA THR A 36 0.52 13.07 -7.13
C THR A 36 2.05 13.13 -7.14
N LEU A 37 2.74 12.40 -8.02
CA LEU A 37 4.22 12.40 -8.07
C LEU A 37 4.85 13.78 -8.24
N HIS A 38 4.12 14.73 -8.83
CA HIS A 38 4.55 16.10 -9.04
C HIS A 38 4.50 16.96 -7.77
N ASP A 39 3.66 16.62 -6.79
CA ASP A 39 3.55 17.29 -5.50
C ASP A 39 4.07 16.40 -4.38
N SER A 40 5.40 16.41 -4.24
CA SER A 40 6.08 15.61 -3.23
C SER A 40 5.69 15.97 -1.79
N HIS A 41 5.28 17.22 -1.52
CA HIS A 41 4.94 17.65 -0.17
C HIS A 41 3.61 17.04 0.25
N PHE A 42 2.57 17.22 -0.58
CA PHE A 42 1.27 16.59 -0.40
C PHE A 42 1.41 15.07 -0.27
N LEU A 43 2.13 14.43 -1.21
CA LEU A 43 2.28 12.98 -1.24
C LEU A 43 2.93 12.46 0.05
N ASN A 44 3.93 13.18 0.58
CA ASN A 44 4.57 12.82 1.84
C ASN A 44 3.62 12.89 3.03
N THR A 45 2.82 13.97 3.12
CA THR A 45 1.81 14.15 4.17
C THR A 45 0.80 13.00 4.17
N VAL A 46 0.28 12.64 2.98
CA VAL A 46 -0.67 11.53 2.82
C VAL A 46 -0.05 10.19 3.21
N LEU A 47 1.15 9.88 2.70
CA LEU A 47 1.81 8.60 2.98
C LEU A 47 2.21 8.47 4.45
N PHE A 48 2.59 9.56 5.10
CA PHE A 48 2.87 9.59 6.53
C PHE A 48 1.60 9.29 7.34
N ALA A 49 0.49 9.99 7.08
CA ALA A 49 -0.80 9.72 7.75
C ALA A 49 -1.30 8.28 7.50
N LEU A 50 -1.10 7.76 6.29
CA LEU A 50 -1.41 6.38 5.95
C LEU A 50 -0.55 5.40 6.77
N GLY A 51 0.73 5.72 6.96
CA GLY A 51 1.63 5.01 7.86
C GLY A 51 1.10 4.95 9.30
N GLN A 52 0.69 6.07 9.87
CA GLN A 52 0.09 6.11 11.22
C GLN A 52 -1.16 5.22 11.31
N THR A 53 -2.00 5.21 10.27
CA THR A 53 -3.17 4.34 10.20
C THR A 53 -2.78 2.85 10.21
N HIS A 54 -1.70 2.49 9.53
CA HIS A 54 -1.17 1.11 9.55
C HIS A 54 -0.58 0.75 10.91
N HIS A 55 0.06 1.69 11.62
CA HIS A 55 0.51 1.49 13.00
C HIS A 55 -0.66 1.23 13.95
N LYS A 56 -1.73 2.02 13.87
CA LYS A 56 -2.96 1.83 14.68
C LYS A 56 -3.61 0.46 14.46
N ARG A 57 -3.38 -0.18 13.32
CA ARG A 57 -3.82 -1.55 12.98
C ARG A 57 -2.81 -2.63 13.34
N ASN A 58 -1.76 -2.30 14.11
CA ASN A 58 -0.69 -3.21 14.55
C ASN A 58 0.09 -3.87 13.39
N ILE A 59 0.14 -3.21 12.23
CA ILE A 59 0.97 -3.67 11.11
C ILE A 59 2.43 -3.32 11.41
N ARG A 60 3.34 -4.27 11.16
CA ARG A 60 4.78 -4.02 11.32
C ARG A 60 5.37 -3.39 10.05
N PRO A 61 6.30 -2.44 10.13
CA PRO A 61 6.89 -1.80 8.94
C PRO A 61 7.51 -2.78 7.94
N CYS A 62 8.05 -3.90 8.43
CA CYS A 62 8.62 -4.95 7.57
C CYS A 62 7.58 -5.63 6.66
N MET A 63 6.29 -5.58 7.01
CA MET A 63 5.20 -6.17 6.23
C MET A 63 4.91 -5.38 4.97
N LEU A 64 5.14 -4.06 4.95
CA LEU A 64 5.00 -3.24 3.74
C LEU A 64 5.91 -3.81 2.65
N LYS A 65 7.22 -3.92 2.91
CA LYS A 65 8.18 -4.45 1.92
C LYS A 65 7.86 -5.88 1.45
N ARG A 66 7.19 -6.69 2.27
CA ARG A 66 6.81 -8.07 1.92
C ARG A 66 5.72 -8.16 0.85
N MET A 67 4.98 -7.08 0.58
CA MET A 67 3.97 -7.05 -0.47
C MET A 67 4.58 -6.88 -1.87
N TRP A 68 5.82 -6.37 -1.99
CA TRP A 68 6.46 -6.11 -3.27
C TRP A 68 6.45 -7.31 -4.25
N PRO A 69 6.83 -8.55 -3.86
CA PRO A 69 6.86 -9.67 -4.80
C PRO A 69 5.51 -9.94 -5.45
N SER A 70 4.42 -9.85 -4.68
CA SER A 70 3.06 -10.05 -5.18
C SER A 70 2.62 -8.91 -6.09
N LEU A 71 2.91 -7.65 -5.72
CA LEU A 71 2.60 -6.48 -6.56
C LEU A 71 3.39 -6.51 -7.87
N HIS A 72 4.69 -6.82 -7.80
CA HIS A 72 5.57 -6.95 -8.95
C HIS A 72 5.08 -8.04 -9.92
N TYR A 73 4.69 -9.20 -9.39
CA TYR A 73 4.08 -10.26 -10.19
C TYR A 73 2.77 -9.80 -10.86
N GLY A 74 1.87 -9.18 -10.09
CA GLY A 74 0.59 -8.69 -10.60
C GLY A 74 0.76 -7.62 -11.69
N LEU A 75 1.68 -6.67 -11.52
CA LEU A 75 1.99 -5.66 -12.53
C LEU A 75 2.55 -6.29 -13.81
N GLY A 76 3.45 -7.28 -13.69
CA GLY A 76 3.98 -8.01 -14.85
C GLY A 76 2.88 -8.76 -15.61
N ALA A 77 1.96 -9.41 -14.91
CA ALA A 77 0.83 -10.10 -15.53
C ALA A 77 -0.16 -9.13 -16.20
N ALA A 78 -0.45 -7.98 -15.57
CA ALA A 78 -1.43 -7.03 -16.07
C ALA A 78 -0.92 -6.19 -17.25
N LEU A 79 0.36 -5.81 -17.24
CA LEU A 79 0.96 -4.93 -18.26
C LEU A 79 1.64 -5.71 -19.39
N GLY A 80 1.91 -7.01 -19.20
CA GLY A 80 2.50 -7.88 -20.22
C GLY A 80 3.80 -7.32 -20.77
N GLU A 81 3.89 -7.21 -22.11
CA GLU A 81 5.08 -6.69 -22.80
C GLU A 81 5.42 -5.23 -22.42
N GLY A 82 4.42 -4.46 -21.96
CA GLY A 82 4.63 -3.10 -21.46
C GLY A 82 5.38 -3.04 -20.13
N TYR A 83 5.49 -4.16 -19.39
CA TYR A 83 6.26 -4.25 -18.16
C TYR A 83 7.76 -4.42 -18.43
N THR A 84 8.34 -3.45 -19.13
CA THR A 84 9.76 -3.47 -19.47
C THR A 84 10.64 -3.41 -18.21
N ARG A 85 11.94 -3.69 -18.37
CA ARG A 85 12.92 -3.54 -17.30
C ARG A 85 12.92 -2.12 -16.70
N GLU A 86 12.74 -1.10 -17.52
CA GLU A 86 12.68 0.28 -17.05
C GLU A 86 11.43 0.53 -16.22
N VAL A 87 10.26 0.09 -16.72
CA VAL A 87 8.97 0.24 -16.03
C VAL A 87 8.97 -0.49 -14.68
N SER A 88 9.49 -1.72 -14.62
CA SER A 88 9.60 -2.48 -13.37
C SER A 88 10.52 -1.80 -12.34
N LEU A 89 11.64 -1.21 -12.78
CA LEU A 89 12.54 -0.45 -11.92
C LEU A 89 11.89 0.85 -11.42
N ALA A 90 11.13 1.55 -12.27
CA ALA A 90 10.39 2.74 -11.89
C ALA A 90 9.33 2.41 -10.81
N TRP A 91 8.53 1.38 -11.02
CA TRP A 91 7.58 0.88 -10.02
C TRP A 91 8.25 0.48 -8.71
N ARG A 92 9.41 -0.20 -8.78
CA ARG A 92 10.15 -0.59 -7.58
C ARG A 92 10.63 0.63 -6.79
N ARG A 93 11.09 1.67 -7.46
CA ARG A 93 11.53 2.94 -6.83
C ARG A 93 10.36 3.64 -6.16
N LEU A 94 9.24 3.81 -6.88
CA LEU A 94 8.01 4.39 -6.34
C LEU A 94 7.53 3.61 -5.11
N TYR A 95 7.43 2.28 -5.22
CA TYR A 95 6.98 1.45 -4.11
C TYR A 95 7.91 1.51 -2.89
N SER A 96 9.23 1.56 -3.12
CA SER A 96 10.21 1.73 -2.05
C SER A 96 10.08 3.09 -1.36
N TYR A 97 9.80 4.15 -2.12
CA TYR A 97 9.52 5.48 -1.60
C TYR A 97 8.25 5.51 -0.74
N ILE A 98 7.17 4.90 -1.23
CA ILE A 98 5.91 4.74 -0.47
C ILE A 98 6.16 4.04 0.86
N CYS A 99 6.87 2.90 0.84
CA CYS A 99 7.22 2.17 2.05
C CYS A 99 8.06 2.99 3.03
N LEU A 100 8.97 3.84 2.52
CA LEU A 100 9.81 4.70 3.34
C LEU A 100 8.98 5.75 4.07
N GLN A 101 8.10 6.47 3.36
CA GLN A 101 7.28 7.52 3.97
C GLN A 101 6.24 6.97 4.93
N MET A 102 5.58 5.86 4.56
CA MET A 102 4.67 5.16 5.48
C MET A 102 5.39 4.69 6.74
N ARG A 103 6.62 4.18 6.62
CA ARG A 103 7.41 3.79 7.80
C ARG A 103 7.65 4.97 8.74
N HIS A 104 7.97 6.16 8.21
CA HIS A 104 8.13 7.35 9.04
C HIS A 104 6.85 7.65 9.84
N GLY A 105 5.67 7.57 9.20
CA GLY A 105 4.40 7.71 9.90
C GLY A 105 4.16 6.62 10.94
N MET A 106 4.51 5.37 10.63
CA MET A 106 4.38 4.25 11.57
C MET A 106 5.28 4.38 12.80
N GLU A 107 6.44 5.00 12.66
CA GLU A 107 7.41 5.24 13.73
C GLU A 107 7.06 6.50 14.55
N ASN A 108 6.15 7.35 14.05
CA ASN A 108 5.73 8.60 14.66
C ASN A 108 4.19 8.71 14.72
N PRO A 109 3.50 7.79 15.44
CA PRO A 109 2.03 7.68 15.41
C PRO A 109 1.28 8.86 16.02
N ASP A 110 1.94 9.64 16.88
CA ASP A 110 1.34 10.73 17.66
C ASP A 110 1.64 12.13 17.09
N VAL A 111 2.43 12.21 16.02
CA VAL A 111 2.67 13.49 15.32
C VAL A 111 1.41 13.91 14.60
N GLU A 112 0.90 15.10 14.90
CA GLU A 112 -0.26 15.65 14.20
C GLU A 112 0.08 15.91 12.73
N VAL A 113 -0.83 15.49 11.85
CA VAL A 113 -0.71 15.67 10.41
C VAL A 113 -1.85 16.56 9.94
N ASP A 114 -1.50 17.71 9.35
CA ASP A 114 -2.49 18.54 8.66
C ASP A 114 -2.81 17.93 7.29
N VAL A 115 -3.86 17.10 7.25
CA VAL A 115 -4.37 16.47 6.03
C VAL A 115 -5.37 17.39 5.30
N THR A 116 -5.63 18.60 5.81
CA THR A 116 -6.64 19.52 5.27
C THR A 116 -6.22 20.16 3.94
N THR A 117 -4.94 20.12 3.61
CA THR A 117 -4.42 20.37 2.26
C THR A 117 -4.47 19.14 1.35
N ALA A 118 -4.80 17.95 1.89
CA ALA A 118 -4.73 16.68 1.19
C ALA A 118 -6.06 16.04 0.76
N VAL A 119 -7.20 16.58 1.20
CA VAL A 119 -8.54 15.98 0.97
C VAL A 119 -9.35 16.72 -0.11
N SER A 120 -8.81 17.76 -0.75
CA SER A 120 -9.56 18.54 -1.75
C SER A 120 -9.72 17.89 -3.13
N VAL A 121 -9.20 16.68 -3.37
CA VAL A 121 -9.25 16.02 -4.71
C VAL A 121 -10.36 14.97 -4.86
N LYS A 122 -11.17 14.70 -3.81
CA LYS A 122 -12.34 13.79 -3.94
C LYS A 122 -13.67 14.49 -3.65
N VAL A 123 -14.02 15.51 -4.42
CA VAL A 123 -15.42 15.78 -4.85
C VAL A 123 -15.38 16.60 -6.15
N THR A 124 -15.43 15.93 -7.31
CA THR A 124 -16.13 16.42 -8.51
C THR A 124 -16.36 15.26 -9.47
#